data_AF-A0A838EXV7-F1
#
_entry.id   AF-A0A838EXV7-F1
#
_cell.length_a   1.000
_cell.length_b   1.000
_cell.length_c   1.000
_cell.angle_alpha   90.00
_cell.angle_beta   90.00
_cell.angle_gamma   90.00
#
_symmetry.space_group_name_H-M   'P 1'
#
loop_
_entity.id
_entity.type
_entity.pdbx_description
1 polymer ?
#
loop_
_entity_poly.entity_id
_entity_poly.type
_entity_poly.pdbx_seq_one_letter_code
_entity_poly.pdbx_strand_id
1 'polypeptide(L)'
;MSVLELAQKAKDASLKLQSLSEEMRLTALDAISQALLTHKDSILEENKKDLAEASTNNLSAALIDRLTLDEKSILDLSVMCTKVANQKQVVGTITETHT
;
A
#
# COMPACT_ATOMS: atom_id res chain seq x y z
N MET A 1 -9.21 -17.73 8.52
CA MET A 1 -9.01 -17.82 7.06
C MET A 1 -7.74 -18.60 6.82
N SER A 2 -7.80 -19.67 6.04
CA SER A 2 -6.62 -20.44 5.65
C SER A 2 -5.81 -19.71 4.57
N VAL A 3 -4.54 -20.11 4.40
CA VAL A 3 -3.68 -19.59 3.32
C VAL A 3 -4.32 -19.86 1.95
N LEU A 4 -4.96 -21.02 1.77
CA LEU A 4 -5.65 -21.37 0.53
C LEU A 4 -6.84 -20.44 0.25
N GLU A 5 -7.64 -20.14 1.26
CA GLU A 5 -8.77 -19.20 1.13
C GLU A 5 -8.29 -17.78 0.80
N LEU A 6 -7.19 -17.32 1.42
CA LEU A 6 -6.60 -16.02 1.12
C LEU A 6 -6.12 -15.95 -0.33
N ALA A 7 -5.44 -17.00 -0.81
CA ALA A 7 -4.97 -17.10 -2.18
C ALA A 7 -6.13 -17.09 -3.20
N GLN A 8 -7.23 -17.81 -2.92
CA GLN A 8 -8.41 -17.79 -3.78
C GLN A 8 -9.04 -16.40 -3.86
N LYS A 9 -9.20 -15.73 -2.71
CA LYS A 9 -9.73 -14.36 -2.67
C LYS A 9 -8.83 -13.36 -3.42
N ALA A 10 -7.52 -13.48 -3.28
CA ALA A 10 -6.56 -12.65 -4.02
C ALA A 10 -6.66 -12.89 -5.53
N LYS A 11 -6.81 -14.16 -5.96
CA LYS A 11 -7.00 -14.51 -7.36
C LYS A 11 -8.27 -13.88 -7.93
N ASP A 12 -9.39 -14.01 -7.23
CA ASP A 12 -10.67 -13.46 -7.68
C ASP A 12 -10.62 -11.92 -7.73
N ALA A 13 -9.98 -11.29 -6.74
CA ALA A 13 -9.78 -9.84 -6.72
C ALA A 13 -8.88 -9.34 -7.86
N SER A 14 -7.83 -10.11 -8.23
CA SER A 14 -6.92 -9.74 -9.32
C SER A 14 -7.64 -9.64 -10.68
N LEU A 15 -8.59 -10.54 -10.93
CA LEU A 15 -9.39 -10.53 -12.17
C LEU A 15 -10.31 -9.31 -12.22
N LYS A 16 -10.90 -8.92 -11.08
CA LYS A 16 -11.71 -7.70 -10.98
C LYS A 16 -10.86 -6.45 -11.13
N LEU A 17 -9.66 -6.42 -10.55
CA LEU A 17 -8.74 -5.30 -10.64
C LEU A 17 -8.28 -5.06 -12.08
N GLN A 18 -8.05 -6.14 -12.84
CA GLN A 18 -7.65 -6.08 -14.24
C GLN A 18 -8.69 -5.39 -15.13
N SER A 19 -9.99 -5.57 -14.85
CA SER A 19 -11.07 -5.00 -15.66
C SER A 19 -11.47 -3.57 -15.29
N LEU A 20 -10.88 -2.99 -14.25
CA LEU A 20 -11.20 -1.61 -13.84
C LEU A 20 -10.72 -0.60 -14.88
N SER A 21 -11.43 0.54 -14.96
CA SER A 21 -10.95 1.69 -15.72
C SER A 21 -9.72 2.31 -15.04
N GLU A 22 -8.98 3.10 -15.80
CA GLU A 22 -7.91 3.93 -15.25
C GLU A 22 -8.43 4.85 -14.15
N GLU A 23 -9.53 5.57 -14.39
CA GLU A 23 -10.16 6.47 -13.43
C GLU A 23 -10.48 5.80 -12.09
N MET A 24 -11.01 4.58 -12.11
CA MET A 24 -11.30 3.84 -10.87
C MET A 24 -10.03 3.47 -10.11
N ARG A 25 -8.93 3.12 -10.80
CA ARG A 25 -7.65 2.84 -10.16
C ARG A 25 -7.03 4.11 -9.56
N LEU A 26 -7.12 5.24 -10.26
CA LEU A 26 -6.66 6.54 -9.77
C LEU A 26 -7.43 6.95 -8.50
N THR A 27 -8.77 6.87 -8.57
CA THR A 27 -9.66 7.15 -7.43
C THR A 27 -9.31 6.29 -6.22
N ALA A 28 -8.99 5.01 -6.43
CA ALA A 28 -8.59 4.11 -5.34
C ALA A 28 -7.24 4.53 -4.72
N LEU A 29 -6.24 4.91 -5.52
CA LEU A 29 -4.94 5.38 -5.02
C LEU A 29 -5.06 6.70 -4.25
N ASP A 30 -5.89 7.62 -4.72
CA ASP A 30 -6.18 8.87 -4.01
C ASP A 30 -6.92 8.61 -2.70
N ALA A 31 -7.90 7.69 -2.70
CA ALA A 31 -8.58 7.29 -1.47
C ALA A 31 -7.63 6.67 -0.44
N ILE A 32 -6.67 5.84 -0.88
CA ILE A 32 -5.62 5.28 0.00
C ILE A 32 -4.76 6.41 0.57
N SER A 33 -4.32 7.35 -0.28
CA SER A 33 -3.53 8.50 0.14
C SER A 33 -4.25 9.31 1.22
N GLN A 34 -5.53 9.64 1.02
CA GLN A 34 -6.33 10.37 2.00
C GLN A 34 -6.59 9.58 3.28
N ALA A 35 -6.80 8.26 3.19
CA ALA A 35 -6.98 7.40 4.35
C ALA A 35 -5.72 7.35 5.23
N LEU A 36 -4.53 7.30 4.63
CA LEU A 36 -3.26 7.36 5.37
C LEU A 36 -3.14 8.65 6.19
N LEU A 37 -3.50 9.79 5.59
CA LEU A 37 -3.46 11.08 6.29
C LEU A 37 -4.55 11.20 7.36
N THR A 38 -5.77 10.77 7.06
CA THR A 38 -6.93 10.82 7.96
C THR A 38 -6.71 9.97 9.20
N HIS A 39 -6.06 8.81 9.04
CA HIS A 39 -5.83 7.85 10.12
C HIS A 39 -4.39 7.87 10.66
N LYS A 40 -3.61 8.90 10.31
CA LYS A 40 -2.18 9.04 10.70
C LYS A 40 -1.95 8.78 12.19
N ASP A 41 -2.73 9.44 13.05
CA ASP A 41 -2.51 9.35 14.51
C ASP A 41 -2.77 7.95 15.04
N SER A 42 -3.78 7.26 14.51
CA SER A 42 -4.08 5.86 14.86
C SER A 42 -2.98 4.92 14.39
N ILE A 43 -2.44 5.11 13.17
CA ILE A 43 -1.34 4.30 12.64
C ILE A 43 -0.08 4.48 13.51
N LEU A 44 0.25 5.71 13.90
CA LEU A 44 1.41 6.00 14.74
C LEU A 44 1.23 5.47 16.17
N GLU A 45 0.00 5.45 16.70
CA GLU A 45 -0.30 4.86 17.99
C GLU A 45 -0.07 3.33 17.97
N GLU A 46 -0.55 2.64 16.94
CA GLU A 46 -0.33 1.20 16.81
C GLU A 46 1.16 0.88 16.57
N ASN A 47 1.87 1.65 15.75
CA ASN A 47 3.30 1.45 15.53
C ASN A 47 4.13 1.59 16.82
N LYS A 48 3.71 2.46 17.75
CA LYS A 48 4.36 2.55 19.08
C LYS A 48 4.22 1.26 19.88
N LYS A 49 3.06 0.58 19.78
CA LYS A 49 2.85 -0.73 20.44
C LYS A 49 3.75 -1.78 19.81
N ASP A 50 3.86 -1.79 18.48
CA ASP A 50 4.77 -2.68 17.75
C ASP A 50 6.25 -2.46 18.15
N LEU A 51 6.68 -1.20 18.30
CA LEU A 51 8.05 -0.87 18.72
C LEU A 51 8.34 -1.27 20.17
N ALA A 52 7.36 -1.14 21.06
CA ALA A 52 7.45 -1.63 22.43
C ALA A 52 7.61 -3.16 22.45
N GLU A 53 6.80 -3.88 21.67
CA GLU A 53 6.90 -5.34 21.55
C GLU A 53 8.22 -5.78 20.90
N ALA A 54 8.66 -5.10 19.84
CA ALA A 54 9.93 -5.36 19.16
C ALA A 54 11.13 -5.26 20.11
N SER A 55 11.09 -4.30 21.03
CA SER A 55 12.10 -4.13 22.08
C SER A 55 12.10 -5.31 23.06
N THR A 56 10.93 -5.84 23.42
CA THR A 56 10.83 -7.03 24.28
C THR A 56 11.26 -8.32 23.58
N ASN A 57 11.08 -8.40 22.26
CA ASN A 57 11.44 -9.55 21.43
C ASN A 57 12.90 -9.52 20.94
N ASN A 58 13.73 -8.62 21.46
CA ASN A 58 15.16 -8.47 21.12
C ASN A 58 15.43 -8.32 19.60
N LEU A 59 14.58 -7.59 18.88
CA LEU A 59 14.85 -7.27 17.49
C LEU A 59 16.13 -6.42 17.37
N SER A 60 16.90 -6.64 16.30
CA SER A 60 18.09 -5.82 16.04
C SER A 60 17.73 -4.36 15.80
N ALA A 61 18.62 -3.43 16.15
CA ALA A 61 18.41 -2.00 15.93
C ALA A 61 18.07 -1.65 14.46
N ALA A 62 18.66 -2.36 13.49
CA ALA A 62 18.36 -2.18 12.07
C ALA A 62 16.92 -2.58 11.70
N LEU A 63 16.35 -3.59 12.38
CA LEU A 63 14.95 -3.98 12.16
C LEU A 63 13.99 -3.01 12.83
N ILE A 64 14.35 -2.48 14.00
CA ILE A 64 13.56 -1.46 14.70
C ILE A 64 13.48 -0.17 13.85
N ASP A 65 14.60 0.24 13.25
CA ASP A 65 14.64 1.38 12.32
C ASP A 65 13.70 1.18 11.13
N ARG A 66 13.70 -0.01 10.52
CA ARG A 66 12.77 -0.36 9.42
C ARG A 66 11.31 -0.45 9.82
N LEU A 67 11.03 -0.74 11.09
CA LEU A 67 9.68 -0.82 11.64
C LEU A 67 9.14 0.56 12.06
N THR A 68 10.02 1.52 12.37
CA THR A 68 9.63 2.82 12.90
C THR A 68 8.90 3.65 11.85
N LEU A 69 7.73 4.15 12.21
CA LEU A 69 6.97 5.13 11.45
C LEU A 69 6.92 6.46 12.21
N ASP A 70 7.09 7.55 11.48
CA ASP A 70 6.88 8.92 11.95
C ASP A 70 5.89 9.66 11.04
N GLU A 71 5.51 10.88 11.41
CA GLU A 71 4.59 11.69 10.61
C GLU A 71 5.10 11.93 9.19
N LYS A 72 6.42 12.10 9.04
CA LYS A 72 7.07 12.28 7.74
C LYS A 72 6.88 11.04 6.87
N SER A 73 7.05 9.85 7.44
CA SER A 73 6.92 8.57 6.74
C SER A 73 5.49 8.37 6.24
N ILE A 74 4.47 8.70 7.05
CA ILE A 74 3.06 8.62 6.62
C ILE A 74 2.77 9.61 5.49
N LEU A 75 3.28 10.84 5.60
CA LEU A 75 3.15 11.85 4.55
C LEU A 75 3.84 11.38 3.25
N ASP A 76 5.06 10.85 3.36
CA ASP A 76 5.82 10.35 2.22
C ASP A 76 5.08 9.17 1.54
N LEU A 77 4.48 8.26 2.31
CA LEU A 77 3.64 7.17 1.78
C LEU A 77 2.39 7.69 1.03
N SER A 78 1.69 8.67 1.61
CA SER A 78 0.56 9.33 0.96
C SER A 78 0.98 9.99 -0.37
N VAL A 79 2.08 10.72 -0.37
CA VAL A 79 2.64 11.34 -1.58
C VAL A 79 3.06 10.29 -2.61
N MET A 80 3.61 9.15 -2.18
CA MET A 80 3.96 8.05 -3.08
C MET A 80 2.73 7.47 -3.78
N CYS A 81 1.60 7.29 -3.09
CA CYS A 81 0.35 6.85 -3.72
C CYS A 81 -0.08 7.80 -4.86
N THR A 82 -0.07 9.10 -4.60
CA THR A 82 -0.42 10.12 -5.62
C THR A 82 0.61 10.18 -6.74
N LYS A 83 1.90 9.98 -6.46
CA LYS A 83 2.94 9.87 -7.50
C LYS A 83 2.72 8.68 -8.42
N VAL A 84 2.35 7.52 -7.87
CA VAL A 84 2.02 6.32 -8.66
C VAL A 84 0.77 6.55 -9.49
N ALA A 85 -0.26 7.20 -8.92
CA ALA A 85 -1.46 7.56 -9.66
C ALA A 85 -1.16 8.42 -10.90
N ASN A 86 -0.20 9.35 -10.79
CA ASN A 86 0.18 10.24 -11.89
C ASN A 86 1.11 9.62 -12.95
N GLN A 87 1.49 8.34 -12.82
CA GLN A 87 2.29 7.68 -13.84
C GLN A 87 1.47 7.36 -15.09
N LYS A 88 2.13 7.29 -16.24
CA LYS A 88 1.47 6.91 -17.50
C LYS A 88 0.85 5.51 -17.36
N GLN A 89 -0.44 5.41 -17.71
CA GLN A 89 -1.12 4.13 -17.77
C GLN A 89 -0.47 3.18 -18.77
N VAL A 90 -0.28 1.92 -18.36
CA VAL A 90 0.29 0.84 -19.18
C VAL A 90 -0.64 -0.36 -19.30
N VAL A 91 -1.68 -0.46 -18.46
CA VAL A 91 -2.60 -1.59 -18.51
C VAL A 91 -3.47 -1.49 -19.76
N GLY A 92 -3.43 -2.52 -20.60
CA GLY A 92 -4.21 -2.60 -21.84
C GLY A 92 -3.60 -1.84 -23.03
N THR A 93 -2.39 -1.28 -22.90
CA THR A 93 -1.73 -0.60 -24.02
C THR A 93 -1.10 -1.58 -24.99
N ILE A 94 -1.30 -1.38 -26.29
CA ILE A 94 -0.61 -2.14 -27.34
C ILE A 94 0.82 -1.61 -27.45
N THR A 95 1.81 -2.48 -27.24
CA THR A 95 3.23 -2.10 -27.30
C THR A 95 3.81 -2.25 -28.70
N GLU A 96 3.36 -3.25 -29.46
CA GLU A 96 3.84 -3.55 -30.81
C GLU A 96 2.69 -4.06 -31.67
N THR A 97 2.64 -3.62 -32.93
CA THR A 97 1.69 -4.12 -33.94
C THR A 97 2.50 -4.64 -35.12
N HIS A 98 2.36 -5.92 -35.41
CA HIS A 98 3.00 -6.56 -36.57
C HIS A 98 1.94 -6.67 -37.68
N THR A 99 2.31 -6.28 -38.90
CA THR A 99 1.48 -6.40 -40.12
C THR A 99 1.89 -7.64 -40.90
#